data_AF-A0A1H2M0Z3-F1
#
_entry.id   AF-A0A1H2M0Z3-F1
#
_cell.length_a   1.000
_cell.length_b   1.000
_cell.length_c   1.000
_cell.angle_alpha   90.00
_cell.angle_beta   90.00
_cell.angle_gamma   90.00
#
_symmetry.space_group_name_H-M   'P 1'
#
loop_
_entity.id
_entity.type
_entity.pdbx_description
1 polymer ?
#
loop_
_entity_poly.entity_id
_entity_poly.type
_entity_poly.pdbx_seq_one_letter_code
_entity_poly.pdbx_strand_id
1 'polypeptide(L)'
;MEIIFFTLLLVVGGLLWLGLIAIALGAYYLLGRLILKSMRQAFLRPGTAQITAYEIWTPDLKEDDAEDARPLIRLELDCERHGQHFRLNLGPLTCQELFAALDQPVHRAACWMTSEDWQQLLQGRWITVACDPGRTEAILTSQVRAKREMLVAALLALGTIVLLALLQT
;
A
#
# COMPACT_ATOMS: atom_id res chain seq x y z
N MET A 1 3.93 28.04 -54.16
CA MET A 1 3.39 28.16 -52.78
C MET A 1 2.87 26.83 -52.25
N GLU A 2 2.20 26.00 -53.06
CA GLU A 2 1.63 24.71 -52.61
C GLU A 2 2.67 23.68 -52.15
N ILE A 3 3.81 23.52 -52.85
CA ILE A 3 4.82 22.51 -52.48
C ILE A 3 5.38 22.78 -51.08
N ILE A 4 5.64 24.04 -50.75
CA ILE A 4 6.11 24.46 -49.43
C ILE A 4 5.06 24.12 -48.37
N PHE A 5 3.78 24.38 -48.66
CA PHE A 5 2.67 24.05 -47.77
C PHE A 5 2.56 22.54 -47.51
N PHE A 6 2.63 21.70 -48.56
CA PHE A 6 2.61 20.24 -48.41
C PHE A 6 3.81 19.70 -47.61
N THR A 7 5.02 20.20 -47.87
CA THR A 7 6.20 19.79 -47.10
C THR A 7 6.10 20.18 -45.63
N LEU A 8 5.56 21.36 -45.33
CA LEU A 8 5.39 21.84 -43.96
C LEU A 8 4.32 21.01 -43.22
N LEU A 9 3.26 20.61 -43.91
CA LEU A 9 2.21 19.75 -43.37
C LEU A 9 2.72 18.34 -43.06
N LEU A 10 3.57 17.76 -43.93
CA LEU A 10 4.22 16.47 -43.69
C LEU A 10 5.18 16.51 -42.50
N VAL A 11 5.98 17.58 -42.39
CA VAL A 11 6.93 17.75 -41.29
C VAL A 11 6.22 17.96 -39.96
N VAL A 12 5.20 18.83 -39.94
CA VAL A 12 4.38 19.09 -38.73
C VAL A 12 3.59 17.85 -38.35
N GLY A 13 2.99 17.15 -39.32
CA GLY A 13 2.27 15.90 -39.09
C GLY A 13 3.17 14.81 -38.53
N GLY A 14 4.38 14.64 -39.09
CA GLY A 14 5.38 13.70 -38.61
C GLY A 14 5.87 14.01 -37.18
N LEU A 15 6.11 15.29 -36.87
CA LEU A 15 6.48 15.73 -35.52
C LEU A 15 5.35 15.49 -34.50
N LEU A 16 4.10 15.75 -34.88
CA LEU A 16 2.92 15.43 -34.07
C LEU A 16 2.82 13.93 -33.80
N TRP A 17 3.06 13.12 -34.82
CA TRP A 17 3.03 11.65 -34.70
C TRP A 17 4.11 11.13 -33.75
N LEU A 18 5.34 11.65 -33.88
CA LEU A 18 6.44 11.32 -32.97
C LEU A 18 6.17 11.80 -31.54
N GLY A 19 5.56 12.98 -31.38
CA GLY A 19 5.11 13.50 -30.09
C GLY A 19 4.11 12.57 -29.40
N LEU A 20 3.11 12.08 -30.15
CA LEU A 20 2.12 11.12 -29.64
C LEU A 20 2.77 9.80 -29.21
N ILE A 21 3.71 9.27 -29.99
CA ILE A 21 4.46 8.05 -29.62
C ILE A 21 5.25 8.28 -28.33
N ALA A 22 5.94 9.42 -28.21
CA ALA A 22 6.72 9.73 -27.02
C ALA A 22 5.84 9.84 -25.75
N ILE A 23 4.66 10.46 -25.88
CA ILE A 23 3.69 10.56 -24.79
C ILE A 23 3.16 9.16 -24.41
N ALA A 24 2.83 8.33 -25.39
CA ALA A 24 2.37 6.96 -25.16
C ALA A 24 3.43 6.11 -24.46
N LEU A 25 4.69 6.16 -24.93
CA LEU A 25 5.82 5.48 -24.29
C LEU A 25 6.06 5.99 -22.86
N GLY A 26 5.98 7.30 -22.64
CA GLY A 26 6.10 7.90 -21.32
C GLY A 26 5.02 7.42 -20.35
N ALA A 27 3.77 7.35 -20.83
CA ALA A 27 2.64 6.81 -20.06
C ALA A 27 2.85 5.33 -19.71
N TYR A 28 3.25 4.51 -20.69
CA TYR A 28 3.56 3.09 -20.45
C TYR A 28 4.70 2.88 -19.46
N TYR A 29 5.76 3.68 -19.55
CA TYR A 29 6.88 3.62 -18.61
C TYR A 29 6.46 3.96 -17.18
N LEU A 30 5.66 5.03 -17.01
CA LEU A 30 5.10 5.39 -15.71
C LEU A 30 4.20 4.29 -15.15
N LEU A 31 3.35 3.71 -15.99
CA LEU A 31 2.46 2.61 -15.64
C LEU A 31 3.26 1.39 -15.17
N GLY A 32 4.30 1.01 -15.92
CA GLY A 32 5.22 -0.06 -15.55
C GLY A 32 5.95 0.21 -14.23
N ARG A 33 6.40 1.45 -13.99
CA ARG A 33 7.04 1.85 -12.73
C ARG A 33 6.08 1.76 -11.54
N LEU A 34 4.82 2.14 -11.72
CA LEU A 34 3.78 2.04 -10.70
C LEU A 34 3.45 0.58 -10.38
N ILE A 35 3.31 -0.26 -11.42
CA ILE A 35 3.10 -1.70 -11.26
C ILE A 35 4.28 -2.33 -10.53
N LEU A 36 5.52 -1.98 -10.89
CA LEU A 36 6.72 -2.49 -10.24
C LEU A 36 6.77 -2.12 -8.76
N LYS A 37 6.43 -0.87 -8.39
CA LYS A 37 6.31 -0.46 -6.99
C LYS A 37 5.24 -1.28 -6.26
N SER A 38 4.08 -1.48 -6.88
CA SER A 38 2.97 -2.23 -6.31
C SER A 38 3.32 -3.71 -6.11
N MET A 39 3.95 -4.34 -7.11
CA MET A 39 4.48 -5.70 -7.06
C MET A 39 5.53 -5.84 -5.96
N ARG A 40 6.49 -4.91 -5.89
CA ARG A 40 7.54 -4.92 -4.86
C ARG A 40 6.95 -4.84 -3.46
N GLN A 41 5.90 -4.04 -3.28
CA GLN A 41 5.14 -3.93 -2.03
C GLN A 41 4.38 -5.22 -1.71
N ALA A 42 3.75 -5.85 -2.71
CA ALA A 42 3.03 -7.12 -2.56
C ALA A 42 3.95 -8.33 -2.31
N PHE A 43 5.21 -8.24 -2.76
CA PHE A 43 6.26 -9.24 -2.55
C PHE A 43 7.21 -8.89 -1.39
N LEU A 44 6.89 -7.88 -0.57
CA LEU A 44 7.60 -7.69 0.69
C LEU A 44 7.45 -8.98 1.49
N ARG A 45 8.58 -9.62 1.80
CA ARG A 45 8.56 -10.82 2.63
C ARG A 45 7.96 -10.43 3.99
N PRO A 46 7.01 -11.21 4.52
CA PRO A 46 6.54 -11.02 5.88
C PRO A 46 7.74 -11.16 6.82
N GLY A 47 8.00 -10.10 7.58
CA GLY A 47 8.97 -10.09 8.66
C GLY A 47 8.25 -10.12 10.00
N THR A 48 9.00 -10.46 11.05
CA THR A 48 8.56 -10.25 12.42
C THR A 48 9.15 -8.93 12.90
N ALA A 49 8.31 -8.07 13.47
CA ALA A 49 8.77 -6.84 14.11
C ALA A 49 8.34 -6.82 15.56
N GLN A 50 9.20 -6.28 16.42
CA GLN A 50 8.90 -6.11 17.83
C GLN A 50 8.29 -4.73 18.05
N ILE A 51 7.22 -4.65 18.82
CA ILE A 51 6.64 -3.36 19.21
C ILE A 51 7.53 -2.72 20.28
N THR A 52 8.10 -1.56 19.95
CA THR A 52 8.97 -0.79 20.86
C THR A 52 8.25 0.38 21.51
N ALA A 53 7.32 1.02 20.82
CA ALA A 53 6.50 2.09 21.38
C ALA A 53 5.09 2.07 20.77
N TYR A 54 4.16 2.73 21.44
CA TYR A 54 2.79 2.89 20.95
C TYR A 54 2.23 4.25 21.40
N GLU A 55 1.43 4.85 20.53
CA GLU A 55 0.74 6.11 20.76
C GLU A 55 -0.74 5.90 20.46
N ILE A 56 -1.61 6.18 21.44
CA ILE A 56 -3.05 5.99 21.33
C ILE A 56 -3.71 7.36 21.25
N TRP A 57 -4.37 7.63 20.14
CA TRP A 57 -5.15 8.84 19.90
C TRP A 57 -6.62 8.55 20.14
N THR A 58 -7.17 9.07 21.24
CA THR A 58 -8.61 9.06 21.50
C THR A 58 -9.23 10.32 20.89
N PRO A 59 -10.12 10.21 19.88
CA PRO A 59 -10.79 11.38 19.32
C PRO A 59 -11.67 12.07 20.38
N ASP A 60 -11.62 13.40 20.42
CA ASP A 60 -12.42 14.21 21.35
C ASP A 60 -13.88 14.22 20.88
N LEU A 61 -14.76 13.53 21.62
CA LEU A 61 -16.17 13.39 21.27
C LEU A 61 -16.91 14.71 21.53
N LYS A 62 -16.92 15.62 20.55
CA LYS A 62 -17.99 16.61 20.45
C LYS A 62 -19.17 15.98 19.72
N GLU A 63 -20.35 16.07 20.36
CA GLU A 63 -21.66 15.56 19.94
C GLU A 63 -21.94 15.77 18.44
N ASP A 64 -21.69 14.74 17.63
CA ASP A 64 -22.51 14.32 16.48
C ASP A 64 -21.92 13.06 15.79
N ASP A 65 -20.61 12.79 15.95
CA ASP A 65 -19.91 11.65 15.29
C ASP A 65 -19.65 10.46 16.23
N ALA A 66 -20.59 10.16 17.15
CA ALA A 66 -20.42 9.13 18.18
C ALA A 66 -20.40 7.68 17.64
N GLU A 67 -20.80 7.43 16.39
CA GLU A 67 -20.80 6.08 15.82
C GLU A 67 -19.39 5.58 15.43
N ASP A 68 -18.39 6.45 15.30
CA ASP A 68 -17.03 6.07 14.86
C ASP A 68 -15.88 6.57 15.75
N ALA A 69 -16.18 6.95 17.01
CA ALA A 69 -15.22 7.42 18.00
C ALA A 69 -14.32 6.31 18.59
N ARG A 70 -13.68 5.51 17.73
CA ARG A 70 -12.75 4.44 18.15
C ARG A 70 -11.33 5.02 18.26
N PRO A 71 -10.53 4.59 19.26
CA PRO A 71 -9.16 5.06 19.39
C PRO A 71 -8.32 4.64 18.18
N LEU A 72 -7.57 5.59 17.65
CA LEU A 72 -6.59 5.39 16.60
C LEU A 72 -5.26 5.04 17.26
N ILE A 73 -4.60 3.98 16.79
CA ILE A 73 -3.39 3.46 17.42
C ILE A 73 -2.25 3.56 16.41
N ARG A 74 -1.16 4.20 16.83
CA ARG A 74 0.10 4.24 16.09
C ARG A 74 1.14 3.42 16.86
N LEU A 75 1.79 2.50 16.18
CA LEU A 75 2.80 1.62 16.77
C LEU A 75 4.15 1.94 16.18
N GLU A 76 5.17 2.06 17.01
CA GLU A 76 6.56 2.08 16.58
C GLU A 76 7.10 0.66 16.70
N LEU A 77 7.63 0.16 15.60
CA LEU A 77 8.08 -1.21 15.42
C LEU A 77 9.58 -1.21 15.16
N ASP A 78 10.30 -2.11 15.79
CA ASP A 78 11.67 -2.45 15.41
C ASP A 78 11.65 -3.71 14.56
N CYS A 79 11.99 -3.56 13.28
CA CYS A 79 12.10 -4.67 12.33
C CYS A 79 13.55 -5.13 12.23
N GLU A 80 13.79 -6.43 12.44
CA GLU A 80 15.08 -7.04 12.17
C GLU A 80 15.07 -7.67 10.76
N ARG A 81 16.02 -7.27 9.90
CA ARG A 81 16.19 -7.86 8.58
C ARG A 81 17.67 -7.90 8.19
N HIS A 82 18.17 -9.10 7.89
CA HIS A 82 19.59 -9.32 7.56
C HIS A 82 20.56 -8.75 8.62
N GLY A 83 20.18 -8.81 9.92
CA GLY A 83 20.98 -8.29 11.03
C GLY A 83 20.98 -6.76 11.17
N GLN A 84 20.15 -6.06 10.39
CA GLN A 84 19.90 -4.62 10.55
C GLN A 84 18.56 -4.40 11.24
N HIS A 85 18.56 -3.54 12.25
CA HIS A 85 17.39 -3.08 12.99
C HIS A 85 16.95 -1.74 12.42
N PHE A 86 15.67 -1.57 12.16
CA PHE A 86 15.11 -0.31 11.70
C PHE A 86 13.73 -0.06 12.30
N ARG A 87 13.55 1.18 12.79
CA ARG A 87 12.31 1.66 13.37
C ARG A 87 11.34 2.10 12.30
N LEU A 88 10.12 1.61 12.38
CA LEU A 88 9.05 1.87 11.44
C LEU A 88 7.77 2.21 12.21
N ASN A 89 7.02 3.18 11.69
CA ASN A 89 5.72 3.52 12.24
C ASN A 89 4.61 2.73 11.53
N LEU A 90 3.71 2.13 12.28
CA LEU A 90 2.52 1.45 11.79
C LEU A 90 1.29 2.22 12.28
N GLY A 91 0.65 2.99 11.40
CA GLY A 91 -0.62 3.65 11.70
C GLY A 91 -0.81 5.04 11.09
N PRO A 92 -2.00 5.64 11.29
CA PRO A 92 -2.99 5.27 12.31
C PRO A 92 -3.82 4.03 11.94
N LEU A 93 -3.93 3.08 12.88
CA LEU A 93 -4.73 1.87 12.74
C LEU A 93 -5.96 1.93 13.64
N THR A 94 -7.06 1.32 13.18
CA THR A 94 -8.21 1.06 14.05
C THR A 94 -7.92 -0.10 14.99
N CYS A 95 -8.58 -0.13 16.14
CA CYS A 95 -8.50 -1.26 17.07
C CYS A 95 -8.79 -2.62 16.38
N GLN A 96 -9.76 -2.68 15.48
CA GLN A 96 -10.10 -3.92 14.77
C GLN A 96 -8.95 -4.42 13.88
N GLU A 97 -8.26 -3.51 13.19
CA GLU A 97 -7.10 -3.85 12.37
C GLU A 97 -5.90 -4.28 13.21
N LEU A 98 -5.71 -3.67 14.38
CA LEU A 98 -4.66 -4.05 15.31
C LEU A 98 -4.87 -5.46 15.89
N PHE A 99 -6.07 -5.78 16.37
CA PHE A 99 -6.37 -7.12 16.89
C PHE A 99 -6.22 -8.19 15.81
N ALA A 100 -6.65 -7.90 14.58
CA ALA A 100 -6.43 -8.77 13.43
C ALA A 100 -4.92 -8.94 13.13
N ALA A 101 -4.11 -7.90 13.30
CA ALA A 101 -2.66 -7.96 13.12
C ALA A 101 -1.94 -8.78 14.21
N LEU A 102 -2.49 -8.77 15.43
CA LEU A 102 -2.00 -9.51 16.59
C LEU A 102 -2.46 -10.98 16.60
N ASP A 103 -3.23 -11.41 15.59
CA ASP A 103 -3.87 -12.73 15.54
C ASP A 103 -4.72 -13.02 16.80
N GLN A 104 -5.34 -11.97 17.35
CA GLN A 104 -6.18 -12.04 18.54
C GLN A 104 -7.66 -11.91 18.15
N PRO A 105 -8.56 -12.60 18.86
CA PRO A 105 -9.99 -12.45 18.64
C PRO A 105 -10.42 -11.00 18.91
N VAL A 106 -11.12 -10.40 17.95
CA VAL A 106 -11.61 -9.02 18.08
C VAL A 106 -12.76 -9.00 19.10
N HIS A 107 -12.46 -8.59 20.33
CA HIS A 107 -13.48 -8.25 21.30
C HIS A 107 -13.74 -6.74 21.23
N ARG A 108 -14.94 -6.32 20.80
CA ARG A 108 -15.27 -4.88 20.68
C ARG A 108 -15.09 -4.10 21.99
N ALA A 109 -15.28 -4.77 23.12
CA ALA A 109 -15.03 -4.20 24.45
C ALA A 109 -13.55 -3.98 24.75
N ALA A 110 -12.65 -4.76 24.13
CA ALA A 110 -11.21 -4.62 24.32
C ALA A 110 -10.65 -3.34 23.70
N CYS A 111 -11.38 -2.68 22.79
CA CYS A 111 -10.95 -1.40 22.23
C CYS A 111 -10.94 -0.24 23.24
N TRP A 112 -11.64 -0.38 24.36
CA TRP A 112 -11.73 0.61 25.44
C TRP A 112 -10.98 0.16 26.70
N MET A 113 -9.88 -0.59 26.53
CA MET A 113 -9.05 -1.01 27.66
C MET A 113 -8.19 0.13 28.21
N THR A 114 -7.74 -0.01 29.46
CA THR A 114 -6.93 1.02 30.12
C THR A 114 -5.54 1.14 29.47
N SER A 115 -4.83 2.24 29.74
CA SER A 115 -3.46 2.40 29.24
C SER A 115 -2.50 1.29 29.72
N GLU A 116 -2.75 0.74 30.92
CA GLU A 116 -1.97 -0.36 31.50
C GLU A 116 -2.24 -1.69 30.79
N ASP A 117 -3.50 -1.97 30.46
CA ASP A 117 -3.89 -3.15 29.68
C ASP A 117 -3.29 -3.10 28.26
N TRP A 118 -3.31 -1.92 27.64
CA TRP A 118 -2.62 -1.68 26.36
C TRP A 118 -1.12 -1.94 26.46
N GLN A 119 -0.50 -1.49 27.54
CA GLN A 119 0.91 -1.73 27.78
C GLN A 119 1.20 -3.22 27.88
N GLN A 120 0.44 -3.98 28.66
CA GLN A 120 0.62 -5.42 28.79
C GLN A 120 0.39 -6.17 27.47
N LEU A 121 -0.56 -5.71 26.66
CA LEU A 121 -0.94 -6.36 25.41
C LEU A 121 0.07 -6.10 24.27
N LEU A 122 0.73 -4.95 24.27
CA LEU A 122 1.61 -4.49 23.18
C LEU A 122 3.10 -4.56 23.51
N GLN A 123 3.48 -4.36 24.78
CA GLN A 123 4.89 -4.22 25.16
C GLN A 123 5.69 -5.49 24.87
N GLY A 124 6.72 -5.37 24.03
CA GLY A 124 7.64 -6.47 23.71
C GLY A 124 7.02 -7.59 22.85
N ARG A 125 5.81 -7.39 22.33
CA ARG A 125 5.13 -8.36 21.46
C ARG A 125 5.69 -8.31 20.05
N TRP A 126 5.72 -9.49 19.44
CA TRP A 126 6.11 -9.68 18.05
C TRP A 126 4.86 -9.74 17.18
N ILE A 127 4.86 -8.93 16.12
CA ILE A 127 3.80 -8.94 15.12
C ILE A 127 4.36 -9.26 13.75
N THR A 128 3.53 -9.87 12.90
CA THR A 128 3.89 -10.14 11.51
C THR A 128 3.56 -8.93 10.65
N VAL A 129 4.59 -8.23 10.19
CA VAL A 129 4.46 -7.02 9.37
C VAL A 129 5.36 -7.11 8.14
N ALA A 130 4.98 -6.42 7.08
CA ALA A 130 5.84 -6.26 5.91
C ALA A 130 6.77 -5.06 6.15
N CYS A 131 8.03 -5.34 6.50
CA CYS A 131 9.05 -4.31 6.70
C CYS A 131 9.68 -3.91 5.35
N ASP A 132 9.52 -2.65 4.94
CA ASP A 132 10.18 -2.09 3.76
C ASP A 132 11.31 -1.12 4.19
N PRO A 133 12.59 -1.46 3.98
CA PRO A 133 13.71 -0.60 4.38
C PRO A 133 13.75 0.74 3.60
N GLY A 134 13.00 0.88 2.51
CA GLY A 134 12.88 2.12 1.75
C GLY A 134 11.76 3.06 2.24
N ARG A 135 11.02 2.69 3.29
CA ARG A 135 9.93 3.50 3.85
C ARG A 135 10.11 3.71 5.34
N THR A 136 9.52 4.79 5.84
CA THR A 136 9.40 5.11 7.28
C THR A 136 8.16 4.48 7.92
N GLU A 137 7.27 3.89 7.11
CA GLU A 137 6.02 3.31 7.54
C GLU A 137 5.99 1.80 7.25
N ALA A 138 5.67 1.01 8.27
CA ALA A 138 5.41 -0.41 8.11
C ALA A 138 4.03 -0.61 7.49
N ILE A 139 3.84 -1.74 6.80
CA ILE A 139 2.54 -2.10 6.22
C ILE A 139 2.08 -3.41 6.85
N LEU A 140 0.82 -3.44 7.28
CA LEU A 140 0.18 -4.65 7.78
C LEU A 140 0.20 -5.75 6.73
N THR A 141 0.58 -6.97 7.13
CA THR A 141 0.58 -8.16 6.27
C THR A 141 -0.80 -8.44 5.67
N SER A 142 -1.88 -8.13 6.39
CA SER A 142 -3.26 -8.22 5.88
C SER A 142 -3.51 -7.28 4.69
N GLN A 143 -3.02 -6.05 4.76
CA GLN A 143 -3.11 -5.10 3.64
C GLN A 143 -2.22 -5.52 2.46
N VAL A 144 -1.03 -6.08 2.74
CA VAL A 144 -0.17 -6.64 1.68
C VAL A 144 -0.83 -7.84 1.00
N ARG A 145 -1.48 -8.72 1.76
CA ARG A 145 -2.21 -9.89 1.24
C ARG A 145 -3.40 -9.47 0.38
N ALA A 146 -4.22 -8.54 0.84
CA ALA A 146 -5.35 -8.02 0.07
C ALA A 146 -4.87 -7.36 -1.25
N LYS A 147 -3.77 -6.59 -1.18
CA LYS A 147 -3.18 -5.95 -2.36
C LYS A 147 -2.57 -6.97 -3.34
N ARG A 148 -2.00 -8.07 -2.81
CA ARG A 148 -1.50 -9.19 -3.61
C ARG A 148 -2.65 -9.91 -4.32
N GLU A 149 -3.76 -10.17 -3.63
CA GLU A 149 -4.95 -10.79 -4.22
C GLU A 149 -5.54 -9.93 -5.34
N MET A 150 -5.65 -8.61 -5.14
CA MET A 150 -6.04 -7.68 -6.21
C MET A 150 -5.09 -7.69 -7.40
N LEU A 151 -3.77 -7.69 -7.17
CA LEU A 151 -2.79 -7.75 -8.26
C LEU A 151 -2.85 -9.06 -9.04
N VAL A 152 -3.05 -10.19 -8.36
CA VAL A 152 -3.23 -11.50 -8.99
C VAL A 152 -4.51 -11.50 -9.83
N ALA A 153 -5.62 -10.99 -9.29
CA ALA A 153 -6.89 -10.87 -10.02
C ALA A 153 -6.76 -9.95 -11.24
N ALA A 154 -6.05 -8.82 -11.10
CA ALA A 154 -5.80 -7.90 -12.21
C ALA A 154 -4.95 -8.55 -13.31
N LEU A 155 -3.89 -9.28 -12.95
CA LEU A 155 -3.06 -10.02 -13.92
C LEU A 155 -3.86 -11.12 -14.64
N LEU A 156 -4.70 -11.85 -13.92
CA LEU A 156 -5.59 -12.86 -14.51
C LEU A 156 -6.58 -12.21 -15.48
N ALA A 157 -7.21 -11.10 -15.10
CA ALA A 157 -8.13 -10.37 -15.96
C ALA A 157 -7.42 -9.87 -17.24
N LEU A 158 -6.22 -9.28 -17.09
CA LEU A 158 -5.41 -8.82 -18.22
C LEU A 158 -5.03 -9.99 -19.15
N GLY A 159 -4.64 -11.13 -18.57
CA GLY A 159 -4.37 -12.35 -19.33
C GLY A 159 -5.57 -12.86 -20.10
N THR A 160 -6.77 -12.84 -19.50
CA THR A 160 -8.01 -13.25 -20.19
C THR A 160 -8.39 -12.31 -21.32
N ILE A 161 -8.20 -10.99 -21.15
CA ILE A 161 -8.47 -10.00 -22.19
C ILE A 161 -7.52 -10.19 -23.38
N VAL A 162 -6.22 -10.38 -23.12
CA VAL A 162 -5.23 -10.62 -24.17
C VAL A 162 -5.51 -11.93 -24.90
N LEU A 163 -5.88 -12.99 -24.18
CA LEU A 163 -6.26 -14.28 -24.78
C LEU A 163 -7.50 -14.14 -25.68
N LEU A 164 -8.52 -13.42 -25.23
CA LEU A 164 -9.72 -13.13 -26.02
C LEU A 164 -9.38 -12.30 -27.27
N ALA A 165 -8.51 -11.29 -27.15
CA ALA A 165 -8.08 -10.49 -28.28
C ALA A 165 -7.30 -11.30 -29.33
N LEU A 166 -6.43 -12.22 -28.88
CA LEU A 166 -5.67 -13.14 -29.75
C LEU A 166 -6.55 -14.21 -30.41
N LEU A 167 -7.64 -14.63 -29.76
CA LEU A 167 -8.62 -15.56 -30.34
C LEU A 167 -9.56 -14.87 -31.36
N GLN A 168 -9.63 -13.54 -31.34
CA GLN A 168 -10.44 -12.74 -32.26
C GLN A 168 -9.67 -12.30 -33.52
N THR A 169 -8.35 -12.53 -33.58
CA THR A 169 -7.50 -12.35 -34.76
C THR A 169 -7.26 -13.68 -35.48
#